data_AF-A0A7C0VCV1-F1
#
_entry.id   AF-A0A7C0VCV1-F1
#
_cell.length_a   1.000
_cell.length_b   1.000
_cell.length_c   1.000
_cell.angle_alpha   90.00
_cell.angle_beta   90.00
_cell.angle_gamma   90.00
#
_symmetry.space_group_name_H-M   'P 1'
#
loop_
_entity.id
_entity.type
_entity.pdbx_description
1 polymer ?
#
loop_
_entity_poly.entity_id
_entity_poly.type
_entity_poly.pdbx_seq_one_letter_code
_entity_poly.pdbx_strand_id
1 'polypeptide(L)' 'MEDLFAPMSILTINKIWLPDGTTETRVVLKRRGRMRPPVKMKSLRSIAKKLYGMSLRVEFAD' A
#
# COMPACT_ATOMS: atom_id res chain seq x y z
N MET A 1 4.25 -9.06 3.53
CA MET A 1 3.43 -7.89 3.11
C MET A 1 2.70 -7.27 4.28
N GLU A 2 2.04 -8.07 5.13
CA GLU A 2 1.36 -7.56 6.34
C GLU A 2 2.29 -6.78 7.26
N ASP A 3 3.52 -7.24 7.48
CA ASP A 3 4.51 -6.54 8.31
C ASP A 3 4.87 -5.12 7.82
N LEU A 4 4.75 -4.87 6.51
CA LEU A 4 5.03 -3.56 5.95
C LEU A 4 3.99 -2.52 6.40
N PHE A 5 2.77 -2.98 6.70
CA PHE A 5 1.66 -2.12 7.06
C PHE A 5 1.27 -2.21 8.53
N ALA A 6 1.88 -3.10 9.32
CA ALA A 6 1.68 -3.14 10.76
C ALA A 6 1.96 -1.77 11.41
N PRO A 7 1.11 -1.26 12.31
CA PRO A 7 -0.08 -1.88 12.93
C PRO A 7 -1.42 -1.59 12.18
N MET A 8 -1.38 -1.10 10.95
CA MET A 8 -2.58 -0.84 10.15
C MET A 8 -3.17 -2.14 9.60
N SER A 9 -4.49 -2.26 9.62
CA SER A 9 -5.19 -3.41 9.05
C SER A 9 -5.33 -3.24 7.54
N ILE A 10 -4.86 -4.22 6.78
CA ILE A 10 -5.11 -4.29 5.33
C ILE A 10 -6.54 -4.81 5.12
N LEU A 11 -7.34 -4.05 4.38
CA LEU A 11 -8.69 -4.46 4.01
C LEU A 11 -8.69 -5.21 2.68
N THR A 12 -7.84 -4.79 1.75
CA THR A 12 -7.84 -5.33 0.40
C THR A 12 -6.46 -5.20 -0.24
N ILE A 13 -6.06 -6.22 -1.00
CA ILE A 13 -4.88 -6.20 -1.87
C ILE A 13 -5.35 -6.58 -3.27
N ASN A 14 -5.18 -5.66 -4.22
CA ASN A 14 -5.54 -5.87 -5.62
C ASN A 14 -4.29 -5.68 -6.50
N LYS A 15 -4.13 -6.54 -7.51
CA LYS A 15 -3.22 -6.28 -8.63
C LYS A 15 -4.00 -5.63 -9.76
N ILE A 16 -3.52 -4.48 -10.19
CA ILE A 16 -4.03 -3.72 -11.33
C ILE A 16 -3.07 -3.98 -12.50
N TRP A 17 -3.60 -4.51 -13.60
CA TRP A 17 -2.87 -4.65 -14.85
C TRP A 17 -3.04 -3.38 -15.65
N LEU A 18 -1.94 -2.74 -15.99
CA LEU A 18 -1.95 -1.53 -16.78
C LEU A 18 -1.88 -1.88 -18.29
N PRO A 19 -2.41 -1.02 -19.17
CA PRO A 19 -2.40 -1.27 -20.62
C PRO A 19 -0.98 -1.38 -21.22
N ASP A 20 0.02 -0.86 -20.52
CA ASP A 20 1.44 -0.95 -20.87
C ASP A 20 2.08 -2.31 -20.49
N GLY A 21 1.29 -3.25 -19.96
CA GLY A 21 1.74 -4.56 -19.51
C GLY A 21 2.38 -4.56 -18.12
N THR A 22 2.51 -3.41 -17.47
CA THR A 22 3.02 -3.33 -16.09
C THR A 22 1.92 -3.64 -15.08
N THR A 23 2.30 -3.88 -13.83
CA THR A 23 1.35 -4.13 -12.74
C THR A 23 1.54 -3.15 -11.60
N GLU A 24 0.43 -2.66 -11.05
CA GLU A 24 0.40 -1.86 -9.83
C GLU A 24 -0.35 -2.61 -8.73
N THR A 25 0.25 -2.74 -7.56
CA THR A 25 -0.39 -3.34 -6.39
C THR A 25 -1.09 -2.24 -5.60
N ARG A 26 -2.42 -2.30 -5.54
CA ARG A 26 -3.25 -1.41 -4.72
C ARG A 26 -3.54 -2.09 -3.39
N VAL A 27 -3.17 -1.42 -2.31
CA VAL A 27 -3.44 -1.84 -0.94
C VAL A 27 -4.38 -0.83 -0.31
N VAL A 28 -5.54 -1.30 0.16
CA VAL A 28 -6.49 -0.47 0.90
C VAL A 28 -6.33 -0.78 2.38
N LEU A 29 -6.05 0.24 3.17
CA LEU A 29 -5.86 0.15 4.61
C LEU A 29 -7.10 0.67 5.34
N LYS A 30 -7.41 0.08 6.49
CA LYS A 30 -8.44 0.57 7.39
C LYS A 30 -7.99 1.86 8.05
N ARG A 31 -8.78 2.92 7.92
CA ARG A 31 -8.56 4.16 8.67
C ARG A 31 -9.03 3.98 10.11
N ARG A 32 -8.12 4.13 11.09
CA ARG A 32 -8.50 4.21 12.52
C ARG A 32 -8.78 5.67 12.90
N GLY A 33 -9.99 6.15 12.64
CA GLY A 33 -10.46 7.48 13.08
C GLY A 33 -9.62 8.66 12.57
N ARG A 34 -9.39 9.67 13.41
CA ARG A 34 -8.56 10.87 13.08
C ARG A 34 -7.05 10.59 13.05
N MET A 35 -6.63 9.34 13.23
CA MET A 35 -5.21 9.00 13.32
C MET A 35 -4.54 9.23 11.96
N ARG A 36 -3.55 10.13 11.92
CA ARG A 36 -2.68 10.27 10.75
C ARG A 36 -1.90 8.96 10.60
N PRO A 37 -1.73 8.43 9.37
CA PRO A 37 -0.93 7.23 9.17
C PRO A 37 0.45 7.45 9.80
N PRO A 38 0.94 6.52 10.65
CA PRO A 38 2.21 6.70 11.34
C PRO A 38 3.42 6.69 10.39
N VAL A 39 3.20 6.35 9.11
CA VAL A 39 4.26 6.12 8.12
C VAL A 39 4.12 7.09 6.96
N LYS A 40 5.24 7.73 6.58
CA LYS A 40 5.32 8.56 5.38
C LYS A 40 5.09 7.68 4.15
N MET A 41 4.03 7.94 3.38
CA MET A 41 3.66 7.23 2.14
C MET A 41 4.84 7.04 1.18
N LYS A 42 5.71 8.06 1.05
CA LYS A 42 6.91 8.00 0.20
C LYS A 42 7.88 6.89 0.62
N SER A 43 8.04 6.66 1.92
CA SER A 43 8.92 5.61 2.45
C SER A 43 8.33 4.22 2.21
N LEU A 44 7.02 4.06 2.41
CA LEU A 44 6.32 2.80 2.10
C LEU A 44 6.47 2.41 0.63
N ARG A 45 6.29 3.36 -0.30
CA ARG A 45 6.46 3.12 -1.72
C ARG A 45 7.92 2.77 -2.07
N SER A 46 8.90 3.39 -1.42
CA SER A 46 10.32 3.06 -1.69
C SER A 46 10.69 1.67 -1.15
N ILE A 47 10.18 1.28 0.02
CA ILE A 47 10.40 -0.05 0.60
C ILE A 47 9.73 -1.12 -0.28
N ALA A 48 8.50 -0.90 -0.71
CA ALA A 48 7.81 -1.82 -1.62
C ALA A 48 8.57 -2.00 -2.94
N LYS A 49 9.09 -0.91 -3.50
CA LYS A 49 9.90 -0.95 -4.72
C LYS A 49 11.23 -1.68 -4.51
N LYS A 50 11.93 -1.43 -3.39
CA LYS A 50 13.25 -2.01 -3.10
C LYS A 50 13.20 -3.48 -2.71
N LEU A 51 12.25 -3.87 -1.86
CA LEU A 51 12.18 -5.24 -1.33
C LEU A 51 11.43 -6.20 -2.25
N TYR A 52 10.42 -5.70 -2.97
CA TYR A 52 9.51 -6.55 -3.73
C TYR A 52 9.45 -6.22 -5.22
N GLY A 53 10.24 -5.23 -5.69
CA GLY A 53 10.26 -4.84 -7.11
C GLY A 53 8.92 -4.31 -7.64
N MET A 54 7.98 -3.96 -6.76
CA MET A 54 6.59 -3.67 -7.13
C MET A 54 6.23 -2.20 -7.00
N SER A 55 5.36 -1.74 -7.90
CA SER A 55 4.69 -0.45 -7.77
C SER A 55 3.54 -0.56 -6.78
N LEU A 56 3.55 0.30 -5.75
CA LEU A 56 2.58 0.29 -4.67
C LEU A 56 1.73 1.57 -4.67
N ARG A 57 0.41 1.37 -4.65
CA ARG A 57 -0.59 2.41 -4.39
C ARG A 57 -1.30 2.09 -3.09
N VAL A 58 -1.26 3.03 -2.15
CA VAL A 58 -1.90 2.84 -0.85
C VAL A 58 -3.08 3.80 -0.75
N GLU A 59 -4.23 3.27 -0.37
CA GLU A 59 -5.45 4.03 -0.14
C GLU A 59 -6.02 3.70 1.23
N PHE A 60 -6.86 4.60 1.75
CA PHE A 60 -7.53 4.41 3.02
C PHE A 60 -9.03 4.28 2.75
N ALA A 61 -9.65 3.24 3.32
CA ALA A 61 -11.11 3.17 3.39
C ALA A 61 -11.61 4.17 4.44
N ASP A 62 -12.73 4.84 4.15
CA ASP A 62 -13.43 5.69 5.12
C ASP A 62 -14.06 4.90 6.26
#